data_AF-A0A948DZ89-F1
#
_entry.id   AF-A0A948DZ89-F1
#
_cell.length_a   1.000
_cell.length_b   1.000
_cell.length_c   1.000
_cell.angle_alpha   90.00
_cell.angle_beta   90.00
_cell.angle_gamma   90.00
#
_symmetry.space_group_name_H-M   'P 1'
#
loop_
_entity.id
_entity.type
_entity.pdbx_description
1 polymer ?
#
loop_
_entity_poly.entity_id
_entity_poly.type
_entity_poly.pdbx_seq_one_letter_code
_entity_poly.pdbx_strand_id
1 'polypeptide(L)' 'MYRKQIYLDKEMDHSLKELSILKKTPLAAIVREAIREYLSQIKLERKQKKNPLYELVGLCEEGKTDASIKHDDYLYKEEE' A
#
# COMPACT_ATOMS: atom_id res chain seq x y z
N MET A 1 -6.15 -20.19 14.09
CA MET A 1 -4.85 -19.99 13.42
C MET A 1 -4.80 -20.88 12.19
N TYR A 2 -4.20 -20.44 11.09
CA TYR A 2 -3.99 -21.25 9.88
C TYR A 2 -2.54 -21.73 9.82
N ARG A 3 -2.32 -23.01 9.48
CA ARG A 3 -0.97 -23.57 9.32
C ARG A 3 -0.41 -23.17 7.95
N LYS A 4 0.84 -22.68 7.93
CA LYS A 4 1.62 -22.46 6.72
C LYS A 4 2.99 -23.11 6.91
N GLN A 5 3.51 -23.72 5.85
CA GLN A 5 4.87 -24.24 5.77
C GLN A 5 5.66 -23.33 4.82
N ILE A 6 6.87 -22.98 5.21
CA ILE A 6 7.80 -22.17 4.43
C ILE A 6 9.18 -22.82 4.51
N TYR A 7 9.95 -22.70 3.43
CA TYR A 7 11.35 -23.10 3.42
C TYR A 7 12.19 -21.89 3.83
N LEU A 8 13.20 -22.14 4.65
CA LEU A 8 14.19 -21.17 5.08
C LEU A 8 15.55 -21.71 4.67
N ASP A 9 16.46 -20.83 4.23
CA ASP A 9 17.84 -21.20 4.08
C ASP A 9 18.51 -21.41 5.46
N LYS A 10 19.73 -21.97 5.42
CA LYS A 10 20.48 -22.29 6.64
C LYS A 10 20.86 -21.05 7.44
N GLU A 11 21.16 -19.94 6.77
CA GLU A 11 21.59 -18.71 7.42
C GLU A 11 20.41 -18.08 8.18
N MET A 12 19.23 -18.01 7.55
CA MET A 12 17.99 -17.54 8.17
C MET A 12 17.59 -18.38 9.39
N ASP A 13 17.65 -19.71 9.31
CA ASP A 13 17.33 -20.59 10.46
C ASP A 13 18.31 -20.36 11.62
N HIS A 14 19.60 -20.21 11.31
CA HIS A 14 20.62 -19.92 12.31
C HIS A 14 20.37 -18.58 13.00
N SER A 15 20.20 -17.50 12.23
CA SER A 15 19.93 -16.17 12.78
C SER A 15 18.63 -16.11 13.59
N LEU A 16 17.57 -16.81 13.17
CA LEU A 16 16.32 -16.88 13.92
C LEU A 16 16.48 -17.60 15.26
N LYS A 17 17.31 -18.64 15.32
CA LYS A 17 17.61 -19.36 16.58
C LYS A 17 18.42 -18.49 17.53
N GLU A 18 19.45 -17.81 17.05
CA GLU A 18 20.23 -16.87 17.85
C GLU A 18 19.35 -15.76 18.43
N LEU A 19 18.49 -15.17 17.59
CA LEU A 19 17.55 -14.14 18.01
C LEU A 19 16.55 -14.65 19.04
N SER A 20 16.08 -15.90 18.90
CA SER A 20 15.18 -16.55 19.86
C SER A 20 15.83 -16.72 21.23
N ILE A 21 17.10 -17.14 21.27
CA ILE A 21 17.87 -17.28 22.51
C ILE A 21 18.07 -15.90 23.15
N LEU A 22 18.51 -14.92 22.36
CA LEU A 22 18.81 -13.57 22.84
C LEU A 22 17.57 -12.86 23.40
N LYS A 23 16.42 -12.97 22.71
CA LYS A 23 15.17 -12.36 23.15
C LYS A 23 14.40 -13.18 24.17
N LYS A 24 14.80 -14.43 24.44
CA LYS A 24 14.06 -15.41 25.26
C LYS A 24 12.61 -15.58 24.81
N THR A 25 12.38 -15.52 23.50
CA THR A 25 11.06 -15.56 22.89
C THR A 25 10.98 -16.73 21.91
N PRO A 26 9.87 -17.50 21.85
CA PRO A 26 9.74 -18.60 20.90
C PRO A 26 9.91 -18.12 19.45
N LEU A 27 10.63 -18.89 18.64
CA LEU A 27 10.90 -18.58 17.23
C LEU A 27 9.62 -18.28 16.44
N ALA A 28 8.56 -19.06 16.67
CA ALA A 28 7.27 -18.82 16.02
C ALA A 28 6.62 -17.48 16.40
N ALA A 29 6.87 -16.96 17.61
CA ALA A 29 6.39 -15.64 18.01
C ALA A 29 7.19 -14.53 17.32
N ILE A 30 8.52 -14.66 17.24
CA ILE A 30 9.40 -13.75 16.50
C ILE A 30 8.99 -13.67 15.03
N VAL A 31 8.77 -14.80 14.37
CA VAL A 31 8.33 -14.85 12.97
C VAL A 31 6.98 -14.15 12.79
N ARG A 32 6.02 -14.37 13.71
CA ARG A 32 4.71 -13.69 13.64
C ARG A 32 4.84 -12.18 13.83
N GLU A 33 5.69 -11.73 14.74
CA GLU A 33 5.96 -10.32 15.01
C GLU A 33 6.58 -9.64 13.78
N ALA A 34 7.65 -10.22 13.24
CA ALA A 34 8.31 -9.72 12.04
C ALA A 34 7.36 -9.62 10.83
N ILE A 35 6.52 -10.65 10.61
CA ILE A 35 5.51 -10.61 9.54
C ILE A 35 4.49 -9.49 9.79
N ARG A 36 4.03 -9.29 11.02
CA ARG A 36 3.09 -8.21 11.35
C ARG A 36 3.70 -6.84 11.08
N GLU A 37 4.95 -6.64 11.50
CA GLU A 37 5.67 -5.39 11.32
C GLU A 37 5.87 -5.09 9.83
N TYR A 38 6.37 -6.05 9.06
CA TYR A 38 6.54 -5.92 7.61
C TYR A 38 5.23 -5.57 6.89
N LEU A 39 4.13 -6.28 7.22
CA LEU A 39 2.83 -5.99 6.64
C LEU A 39 2.29 -4.61 7.06
N SER A 40 2.63 -4.13 8.25
CA SER A 40 2.22 -2.82 8.73
C SER A 40 2.94 -1.69 7.99
N GLN A 41 4.24 -1.86 7.72
CA GLN A 41 5.06 -0.93 6.94
C GLN A 41 4.52 -0.84 5.50
N ILE A 42 4.28 -1.98 4.84
CA ILE A 42 3.68 -1.98 3.49
C ILE A 42 2.31 -1.26 3.46
N LYS A 43 1.47 -1.48 4.48
CA LYS A 43 0.17 -0.79 4.56
C LYS A 43 0.35 0.72 4.73
N LEU A 44 1.32 1.14 5.53
CA LEU A 44 1.64 2.54 5.73
C LEU A 44 2.14 3.16 4.42
N GLU A 45 3.09 2.52 3.74
CA GLU A 45 3.59 2.95 2.43
C GLU A 45 2.45 3.05 1.41
N ARG A 46 1.55 2.07 1.34
CA ARG A 46 0.38 2.12 0.45
C ARG A 46 -0.59 3.25 0.76
N LYS A 47 -0.78 3.58 2.04
CA LYS A 47 -1.59 4.73 2.46
C LYS A 47 -0.91 6.06 2.15
N GLN A 48 0.42 6.11 2.27
CA GLN A 48 1.22 7.29 1.96
C GLN A 48 1.41 7.49 0.46
N LYS A 49 1.34 6.42 -0.33
CA LYS A 49 1.24 6.49 -1.79
C LYS A 49 -0.05 7.27 -2.09
N LYS A 50 0.12 8.54 -2.48
CA LYS A 50 -0.99 9.38 -2.92
C LYS A 50 -1.75 8.58 -3.99
N ASN A 51 -3.08 8.54 -3.86
CA ASN A 51 -3.93 7.99 -4.92
C ASN A 51 -3.47 8.63 -6.24
N PRO A 52 -3.10 7.86 -7.28
CA PRO A 52 -2.63 8.43 -8.54
C PRO A 52 -3.64 9.41 -9.14
N LEU A 53 -4.93 9.28 -8.80
CA LEU A 53 -5.97 10.25 -9.19
C LEU A 53 -5.78 11.64 -8.56
N TYR A 54 -5.06 11.78 -7.44
CA TYR A 54 -4.71 13.09 -6.88
C TYR A 54 -3.70 13.84 -7.74
N GLU A 55 -2.91 13.16 -8.57
CA GLU A 55 -2.04 13.82 -9.55
C GLU A 55 -2.85 14.46 -10.68
N LEU A 56 -4.12 14.07 -10.85
CA LEU A 56 -5.03 14.68 -11.82
C LEU A 56 -5.63 16.00 -11.32
N VAL A 57 -5.66 16.22 -10.00
CA VAL A 57 -6.23 17.43 -9.40
C VAL A 57 -5.31 18.61 -9.71
N GLY A 58 -5.81 19.57 -10.50
CA GLY A 58 -5.06 20.75 -10.93
C GLY A 58 -4.35 20.63 -12.28
N LEU A 59 -4.49 19.51 -13.00
CA LEU A 59 -4.01 19.39 -14.39
C LEU A 59 -4.90 20.12 -15.40
N CYS A 60 -6.17 20.39 -15.05
CA CYS A 60 -7.06 21.18 -15.89
C CYS A 60 -6.91 22.65 -15.53
N GLU A 61 -6.66 23.49 -16.54
CA GLU A 61 -6.75 24.95 -16.40
C GLU A 61 -8.20 25.40 -16.19
N GLU A 62 -8.39 26.65 -15.75
CA GLU A 62 -9.70 27.22 -15.43
C GLU A 62 -10.71 27.01 -16.57
N GLY A 63 -11.76 26.23 -16.29
CA GLY A 63 -12.88 25.95 -17.20
C GLY A 63 -14.16 26.67 -16.79
N LYS A 64 -15.23 26.49 -17.56
CA LYS A 64 -16.57 26.97 -17.19
C LYS A 64 -16.98 26.36 -15.85
N THR A 65 -17.44 27.18 -14.91
CA THR A 65 -17.78 26.77 -13.54
C THR A 65 -18.95 25.78 -13.48
N ASP A 66 -19.79 25.75 -14.51
CA ASP A 66 -20.92 24.84 -14.69
C ASP A 66 -20.68 23.80 -15.80
N ALA A 67 -19.44 23.60 -16.25
CA ALA A 67 -19.09 22.61 -17.27
C ALA A 67 -19.55 21.20 -16.90
N SER A 68 -19.49 20.82 -15.62
CA SER A 68 -19.98 19.50 -15.16
C SER A 68 -21.51 19.34 -15.30
N ILE A 69 -22.25 20.45 -15.24
CA ILE A 69 -23.71 20.46 -15.27
C ILE A 69 -24.23 20.63 -16.70
N LYS A 70 -23.59 21.50 -17.49
CA LYS A 70 -24.00 21.88 -18.85
C LYS A 70 -23.08 21.35 -19.94
N HIS A 71 -22.39 20.23 -19.68
CA HIS A 71 -21.43 19.66 -20.64
C HIS A 71 -22.06 19.47 -22.03
N ASP A 72 -23.30 19.00 -22.11
CA ASP A 72 -24.01 18.82 -23.38
C ASP A 72 -24.18 20.15 -24.14
N ASP A 73 -24.53 21.23 -23.45
CA ASP A 73 -24.66 22.55 -24.10
C ASP A 73 -23.33 23.04 -24.68
N TYR A 74 -22.20 22.69 -24.05
CA TYR A 74 -20.88 23.07 -24.56
C TYR A 74 -20.38 22.17 -25.68
N LEU A 75 -20.69 20.87 -25.61
CA LEU A 75 -20.24 19.90 -26.61
C LEU A 75 -21.06 19.95 -27.91
N TYR A 76 -22.33 20.33 -27.83
CA TYR A 76 -23.26 20.26 -28.96
C TYR A 76 -23.63 21.62 -29.57
N LYS A 77 -23.09 22.74 -29.08
CA LYS A 77 -23.38 24.09 -29.63
C LYS A 77 -22.26 24.71 -30.48
N GLU A 78 -21.17 23.99 -30.75
CA GLU A 78 -20.15 24.45 -31.73
C GLU A 78 -20.51 24.03 -33.16
N GLU A 79 -21.68 24.44 -33.65
CA GLU A 79 -22.00 24.46 -35.10
C GLU A 79 -22.91 25.67 -35.41
N GLU A 80 -22.30 26.85 -35.59
CA GLU A 80 -22.86 27.98 -36.36
C GLU A 80 -21.74 28.71 -37.13
#